data_AF-A0A3B1AKE4-F1
#
_entry.id   AF-A0A3B1AKE4-F1
#
_cell.length_a   1.000
_cell.length_b   1.000
_cell.length_c   1.000
_cell.angle_alpha   90.00
_cell.angle_beta   90.00
_cell.angle_gamma   90.00
#
_symmetry.space_group_name_H-M   'P 1'
#
loop_
_entity.id
_entity.type
_entity.pdbx_description
1 polymer ?
#
loop_
_entity_poly.entity_id
_entity_poly.type
_entity_poly.pdbx_seq_one_letter_code
_entity_poly.pdbx_strand_id
1 'polypeptide(L)'
;MPLNTSVITQRLARVPSIQKDNEAQNIINGATNIELRNIDAEGVLRLYEALAMLPPRIFSSNDRAALTKLRANTQFQPISNNLDLAINLIKKSKPSPHFTQLTPRLIARIYNAENRRLSILERFSIDGSTIGRGQLGQPAYMDVINPSGFKNDFEIYINRVFIPELLKSEFTTHQHYWDFITYKTKIQPSYNNVYKNFKLEDFIVTAYLAIRIRAAEKASRSTMDTFRIAVALYHGMRGMVVSTQKTVGDDINWSPVEAELKRQGYTDAVDYVNEVVK
;
A
#
# COMPACT_ATOMS: atom_id res chain seq x y z
N MET A 1 -12.18 -21.69 25.47
CA MET A 1 -12.46 -20.34 24.94
C MET A 1 -11.68 -20.22 23.64
N PRO A 2 -12.31 -19.84 22.51
CA PRO A 2 -11.59 -19.74 21.24
C PRO A 2 -10.44 -18.74 21.36
N LEU A 3 -9.27 -19.10 20.82
CA LEU A 3 -8.11 -18.21 20.85
C LEU A 3 -8.40 -16.91 20.09
N ASN A 4 -8.28 -15.77 20.77
CA ASN A 4 -8.42 -14.44 20.20
C ASN A 4 -7.54 -13.45 20.97
N THR A 5 -7.48 -12.22 20.50
CA THR A 5 -6.63 -11.16 21.07
C THR A 5 -6.89 -10.87 22.54
N SER A 6 -8.15 -10.92 22.98
CA SER A 6 -8.50 -10.76 24.40
C SER A 6 -7.93 -11.90 25.24
N VAL A 7 -8.07 -13.14 24.78
CA VAL A 7 -7.49 -14.32 25.46
C VAL A 7 -5.97 -14.22 25.56
N ILE A 8 -5.31 -13.90 24.44
CA ILE A 8 -3.85 -13.75 24.36
C ILE A 8 -3.38 -12.67 25.35
N THR A 9 -4.02 -11.51 25.34
CA THR A 9 -3.70 -10.40 26.23
C THR A 9 -3.85 -10.78 27.69
N GLN A 10 -4.97 -11.42 28.06
CA GLN A 10 -5.20 -11.86 29.43
C GLN A 10 -4.18 -12.89 29.89
N ARG A 11 -3.82 -13.85 29.03
CA ARG A 11 -2.84 -14.89 29.36
C ARG A 11 -1.44 -14.31 29.55
N LEU A 12 -0.97 -13.48 28.61
CA LEU A 12 0.34 -12.84 28.71
C LEU A 12 0.46 -11.85 29.88
N ALA A 13 -0.65 -11.25 30.32
CA ALA A 13 -0.66 -10.34 31.47
C ALA A 13 -0.62 -11.06 32.83
N ARG A 14 -0.95 -12.36 32.88
CA ARG A 14 -0.94 -13.15 34.12
C ARG A 14 0.43 -13.67 34.51
N VAL A 15 1.40 -13.62 33.60
CA VAL A 15 2.77 -14.08 33.83
C VAL A 15 3.74 -12.90 33.95
N PRO A 16 4.79 -13.00 34.78
CA PRO A 16 5.87 -12.03 34.81
C PRO A 16 6.53 -11.86 33.44
N SER A 17 7.16 -10.70 33.21
CA SER A 17 7.84 -10.39 31.95
C SER A 17 8.84 -11.47 31.50
N ILE A 18 9.54 -12.11 32.44
CA ILE A 18 10.54 -13.16 32.19
C ILE A 18 9.94 -14.52 31.79
N GLN A 19 8.61 -14.66 31.81
CA GLN A 19 7.89 -15.91 31.47
C GLN A 19 6.95 -15.72 30.28
N LYS A 20 6.93 -14.53 29.67
CA LYS A 20 6.02 -14.23 28.55
C LYS A 20 6.36 -15.04 27.30
N ASP A 21 7.63 -15.36 27.09
CA ASP A 21 8.09 -16.26 26.04
C ASP A 21 7.50 -17.66 26.20
N ASN A 22 7.63 -18.26 27.39
CA ASN A 22 7.08 -19.57 27.72
C ASN A 22 5.56 -19.58 27.58
N GLU A 23 4.87 -18.52 28.02
CA GLU A 23 3.42 -18.44 27.88
C GLU A 23 3.00 -18.26 26.41
N ALA A 24 3.74 -17.49 25.61
CA ALA A 24 3.50 -17.38 24.18
C ALA A 24 3.73 -18.72 23.45
N GLN A 25 4.80 -19.44 23.79
CA GLN A 25 5.05 -20.80 23.30
C GLN A 25 3.88 -21.73 23.65
N ASN A 26 3.39 -21.71 24.90
CA ASN A 26 2.26 -22.52 25.34
C ASN A 26 0.97 -22.18 24.58
N ILE A 27 0.69 -20.90 24.36
CA ILE A 27 -0.46 -20.44 23.57
C ILE A 27 -0.35 -20.98 22.13
N ILE A 28 0.79 -20.79 21.48
CA ILE A 28 0.99 -21.18 20.07
C ILE A 28 0.97 -22.70 19.91
N ASN A 29 1.65 -23.43 20.79
CA ASN A 29 1.77 -24.87 20.70
C ASN A 29 0.46 -25.59 21.06
N GLY A 30 -0.31 -25.05 22.01
CA GLY A 30 -1.63 -25.57 22.37
C GLY A 30 -2.77 -25.22 21.41
N ALA A 31 -2.58 -24.23 20.53
CA ALA A 31 -3.59 -23.83 19.57
C ALA A 31 -3.65 -24.76 18.34
N THR A 32 -4.87 -24.96 17.84
CA THR A 32 -5.13 -25.60 16.54
C THR A 32 -4.74 -24.67 15.38
N ASN A 33 -4.53 -25.25 14.19
CA ASN A 33 -4.23 -24.45 12.99
C ASN A 33 -5.35 -23.46 12.64
N ILE A 34 -6.62 -23.82 12.92
CA ILE A 34 -7.78 -22.95 12.68
C ILE A 34 -7.77 -21.77 13.64
N GLU A 35 -7.49 -22.01 14.93
CA GLU A 35 -7.36 -20.95 15.93
C GLU A 35 -6.24 -19.97 15.57
N LEU A 36 -5.06 -20.48 15.22
CA LEU A 36 -3.93 -19.64 14.79
C LEU A 36 -4.26 -18.83 13.52
N ARG A 37 -5.02 -19.41 12.58
CA ARG A 37 -5.46 -18.73 11.36
C ARG A 37 -6.38 -17.56 11.63
N ASN A 38 -7.21 -17.65 12.67
CA ASN A 38 -8.22 -16.65 12.99
C ASN A 38 -7.73 -15.52 13.91
N ILE A 39 -6.47 -15.57 14.37
CA ILE A 39 -5.87 -14.47 15.13
C ILE A 39 -5.75 -13.24 14.22
N ASP A 40 -6.12 -12.07 14.74
CA ASP A 40 -5.94 -10.79 14.07
C ASP A 40 -4.48 -10.30 14.15
N ALA A 41 -4.21 -9.12 13.58
CA ALA A 41 -2.86 -8.55 13.58
C ALA A 41 -2.34 -8.28 15.00
N GLU A 42 -3.19 -7.77 15.89
CA GLU A 42 -2.80 -7.43 17.25
C GLU A 42 -2.40 -8.68 18.04
N GLY A 43 -3.21 -9.74 17.98
CA GLY A 43 -2.91 -11.00 18.65
C GLY A 43 -1.59 -11.62 18.15
N VAL A 44 -1.32 -11.55 16.84
CA VAL A 44 -0.05 -12.03 16.27
C VAL A 44 1.13 -11.18 16.75
N LEU A 45 1.01 -9.86 16.76
CA LEU A 45 2.07 -8.95 17.21
C LEU A 45 2.38 -9.11 18.71
N ARG A 46 1.36 -9.34 19.54
CA ARG A 46 1.52 -9.64 20.97
C ARG A 46 2.31 -10.92 21.21
N LEU A 47 1.95 -12.00 20.49
CA LEU A 47 2.68 -13.26 20.56
C LEU A 47 4.12 -13.12 20.06
N TYR A 48 4.32 -12.39 18.97
CA TYR A 48 5.66 -12.08 18.47
C TYR A 48 6.51 -11.33 19.50
N GLU A 49 5.98 -10.26 20.09
CA GLU A 49 6.72 -9.45 21.07
C GLU A 49 7.06 -10.26 22.33
N ALA A 50 6.13 -11.11 22.79
CA ALA A 50 6.35 -11.99 23.93
C ALA A 50 7.45 -13.03 23.68
N LEU A 51 7.63 -13.51 22.44
CA LEU A 51 8.73 -14.41 22.07
C LEU A 51 10.06 -13.66 21.83
N ALA A 52 10.01 -12.37 21.53
CA ALA A 52 11.17 -11.57 21.17
C ALA A 52 11.80 -10.82 22.35
N MET A 53 11.49 -11.19 23.59
CA MET A 53 11.78 -10.35 24.76
C MET A 53 13.28 -10.17 25.03
N LEU A 54 13.62 -8.92 25.38
CA LEU A 54 14.93 -8.34 25.72
C LEU A 54 15.87 -8.08 24.51
N PRO A 55 16.28 -6.82 24.27
CA PRO A 55 17.43 -6.52 23.43
C PRO A 55 18.73 -7.03 24.09
N PRO A 56 19.65 -7.67 23.35
CA PRO A 56 19.53 -8.10 21.97
C PRO A 56 18.55 -9.27 21.83
N ARG A 57 17.68 -9.22 20.81
CA ARG A 57 16.63 -10.22 20.57
C ARG A 57 17.26 -11.55 20.20
N ILE A 58 17.42 -12.44 21.19
CA ILE A 58 17.93 -13.79 20.99
C ILE A 58 16.75 -14.74 21.12
N PHE A 59 16.44 -15.46 20.05
CA PHE A 59 15.39 -16.46 20.07
C PHE A 59 15.99 -17.80 20.47
N SER A 60 15.42 -18.45 21.49
CA SER A 60 15.73 -19.85 21.76
C SER A 60 15.23 -20.73 20.60
N SER A 61 15.72 -21.96 20.51
CA SER A 61 15.19 -22.94 19.54
C SER A 61 13.67 -23.14 19.68
N ASN A 62 13.14 -23.02 20.90
CA ASN A 62 11.71 -23.13 21.17
C ASN A 62 10.94 -21.91 20.67
N ASP A 63 11.48 -20.71 20.84
CA ASP A 63 10.87 -19.48 20.31
C ASP A 63 10.83 -19.50 18.78
N ARG A 64 11.92 -19.97 18.15
CA ARG A 64 11.99 -20.14 16.68
C ARG A 64 10.97 -21.14 16.17
N ALA A 65 10.80 -22.27 16.88
CA ALA A 65 9.80 -23.27 16.53
C ALA A 65 8.37 -22.70 16.67
N ALA A 66 8.09 -21.95 17.74
CA ALA A 66 6.82 -21.28 17.94
C ALA A 66 6.54 -20.21 16.86
N LEU A 67 7.52 -19.37 16.54
CA LEU A 67 7.41 -18.40 15.44
C LEU A 67 7.16 -19.07 14.08
N THR A 68 7.84 -20.19 13.82
CA THR A 68 7.64 -20.97 12.59
C THR A 68 6.22 -21.51 12.52
N LYS A 69 5.70 -22.08 13.62
CA LYS A 69 4.31 -22.56 13.71
C LYS A 69 3.31 -21.41 13.53
N LEU A 70 3.55 -20.26 14.16
CA LEU A 70 2.69 -19.07 14.05
C LEU A 70 2.66 -18.57 12.60
N ARG A 71 3.83 -18.37 11.97
CA ARG A 71 3.94 -17.95 10.58
C ARG A 71 3.22 -18.88 9.62
N ALA A 72 3.37 -20.19 9.79
CA ALA A 72 2.76 -21.18 8.91
C ALA A 72 1.22 -21.21 9.00
N ASN A 73 0.65 -20.85 10.15
CA ASN A 73 -0.78 -21.09 10.41
C ASN A 73 -1.63 -19.82 10.50
N THR A 74 -1.06 -18.63 10.62
CA THR A 74 -1.85 -17.38 10.61
C THR A 74 -2.48 -17.09 9.24
N GLN A 75 -3.49 -16.21 9.20
CA GLN A 75 -4.01 -15.66 7.95
C GLN A 75 -3.01 -14.76 7.20
N PHE A 76 -1.90 -14.38 7.83
CA PHE A 76 -0.85 -13.55 7.23
C PHE A 76 0.14 -14.45 6.48
N GLN A 77 -0.17 -14.71 5.21
CA GLN A 77 0.69 -15.49 4.32
C GLN A 77 1.53 -14.58 3.42
N PRO A 78 2.75 -15.00 3.03
CA PRO A 78 3.56 -14.25 2.08
C PRO A 78 2.78 -13.96 0.79
N ILE A 79 2.79 -12.72 0.36
CA ILE A 79 2.09 -12.30 -0.85
C ILE A 79 3.00 -12.56 -2.06
N SER A 80 2.50 -13.32 -3.03
CA SER A 80 3.18 -13.57 -4.31
C SER A 80 2.99 -12.41 -5.31
N ASN A 81 1.87 -11.68 -5.24
CA ASN A 81 1.61 -10.49 -6.06
C ASN A 81 1.06 -9.31 -5.25
N ASN A 82 1.93 -8.35 -4.95
CA ASN A 82 1.63 -7.17 -4.12
C ASN A 82 0.68 -6.18 -4.80
N LEU A 83 0.72 -6.08 -6.14
CA LEU A 83 -0.14 -5.18 -6.91
C LEU A 83 -1.59 -5.67 -6.92
N ASP A 84 -1.81 -6.97 -7.12
CA ASP A 84 -3.16 -7.55 -7.07
C ASP A 84 -3.83 -7.32 -5.72
N LEU A 85 -3.07 -7.48 -4.63
CA LEU A 85 -3.60 -7.22 -3.30
C LEU A 85 -4.00 -5.75 -3.14
N ALA A 86 -3.16 -4.80 -3.54
CA ALA A 86 -3.45 -3.37 -3.43
C ALA A 86 -4.71 -3.00 -4.22
N ILE A 87 -4.78 -3.45 -5.48
CA ILE A 87 -5.92 -3.22 -6.38
C ILE A 87 -7.21 -3.80 -5.78
N ASN A 88 -7.15 -5.03 -5.26
CA ASN A 88 -8.33 -5.70 -4.68
C ASN A 88 -8.83 -4.99 -3.42
N LEU A 89 -7.94 -4.51 -2.55
CA LEU A 89 -8.33 -3.71 -1.38
C LEU A 89 -9.05 -2.43 -1.81
N ILE A 90 -8.45 -1.67 -2.74
CA ILE A 90 -9.00 -0.41 -3.26
C ILE A 90 -10.37 -0.63 -3.92
N LYS A 91 -10.50 -1.66 -4.75
CA LYS A 91 -11.77 -2.00 -5.42
C LYS A 91 -12.85 -2.40 -4.42
N LYS A 92 -12.49 -3.14 -3.38
CA LYS A 92 -13.42 -3.60 -2.35
C LYS A 92 -13.90 -2.45 -1.47
N SER A 93 -13.01 -1.55 -1.04
CA SER A 93 -13.37 -0.49 -0.11
C SER A 93 -14.12 0.66 -0.77
N LYS A 94 -13.82 0.97 -2.05
CA LYS A 94 -14.39 2.12 -2.76
C LYS A 94 -14.79 1.81 -4.20
N PRO A 95 -15.78 0.94 -4.43
CA PRO A 95 -16.11 0.40 -5.75
C PRO A 95 -16.50 1.48 -6.78
N SER A 96 -15.85 1.48 -7.94
CA SER A 96 -16.18 2.32 -9.10
C SER A 96 -16.37 1.44 -10.34
N PRO A 97 -17.35 1.74 -11.22
CA PRO A 97 -17.46 1.06 -12.52
C PRO A 97 -16.22 1.26 -13.41
N HIS A 98 -15.46 2.33 -13.20
CA HIS A 98 -14.27 2.65 -13.98
C HIS A 98 -12.99 1.97 -13.44
N PHE A 99 -13.04 1.34 -12.26
CA PHE A 99 -11.92 0.56 -11.73
C PHE A 99 -11.67 -0.74 -12.50
N THR A 100 -12.49 -1.09 -13.49
CA THR A 100 -12.22 -2.18 -14.43
C THR A 100 -10.87 -2.00 -15.15
N GLN A 101 -10.43 -0.77 -15.36
CA GLN A 101 -9.13 -0.45 -16.00
C GLN A 101 -7.96 -0.42 -15.02
N LEU A 102 -8.21 -0.35 -13.71
CA LEU A 102 -7.18 -0.40 -12.68
C LEU A 102 -6.66 -1.84 -12.55
N THR A 103 -5.54 -2.12 -13.23
CA THR A 103 -4.93 -3.45 -13.37
C THR A 103 -3.43 -3.41 -13.06
N PRO A 104 -2.79 -4.54 -12.71
CA PRO A 104 -1.34 -4.58 -12.52
C PRO A 104 -0.57 -4.13 -13.76
N ARG A 105 -1.09 -4.46 -14.96
CA ARG A 105 -0.47 -4.08 -16.24
C ARG A 105 -0.45 -2.56 -16.43
N LEU A 106 -1.50 -1.87 -16.03
CA LEU A 106 -1.53 -0.41 -16.05
C LEU A 106 -0.45 0.17 -15.14
N ILE A 107 -0.37 -0.29 -13.88
CA ILE A 107 0.61 0.24 -12.92
C ILE A 107 2.03 -0.03 -13.43
N ALA A 108 2.28 -1.21 -14.00
CA ALA A 108 3.56 -1.51 -14.66
C ALA A 108 3.87 -0.55 -15.83
N ARG A 109 2.86 -0.12 -16.59
CA ARG A 109 3.06 0.87 -17.67
C ARG A 109 3.36 2.27 -17.14
N ILE A 110 2.74 2.68 -16.03
CA ILE A 110 3.11 3.91 -15.31
C ILE A 110 4.61 3.85 -14.96
N TYR A 111 5.03 2.78 -14.29
CA TYR A 111 6.44 2.61 -13.94
C TYR A 111 7.38 2.65 -15.14
N ASN A 112 7.00 2.00 -16.24
CA ASN A 112 7.81 1.99 -17.46
C ASN A 112 7.85 3.35 -18.17
N ALA A 113 6.74 4.08 -18.18
CA ALA A 113 6.64 5.40 -18.79
C ALA A 113 7.45 6.44 -18.00
N GLU A 114 7.35 6.40 -16.68
CA GLU A 114 8.11 7.28 -15.79
C GLU A 114 9.60 6.93 -15.80
N ASN A 115 9.97 5.65 -15.75
CA ASN A 115 11.37 5.23 -15.83
C ASN A 115 12.03 5.71 -17.13
N ARG A 116 11.32 5.74 -18.25
CA ARG A 116 11.87 6.27 -19.52
C ARG A 116 12.05 7.79 -19.54
N ARG A 117 11.26 8.52 -18.77
CA ARG A 117 11.24 9.99 -18.77
C ARG A 117 12.08 10.60 -17.64
N LEU A 118 12.34 9.84 -16.59
CA LEU A 118 13.19 10.25 -15.47
C LEU A 118 14.68 10.26 -15.85
N SER A 119 15.31 11.41 -15.64
CA SER A 119 16.77 11.49 -15.50
C SER A 119 17.22 10.70 -14.26
N ILE A 120 18.49 10.29 -14.25
CA ILE A 120 19.07 9.55 -13.12
C ILE A 120 18.94 10.36 -11.81
N LEU A 121 19.06 11.69 -11.85
CA LEU A 121 19.01 12.56 -10.67
C LEU A 121 17.60 12.69 -10.06
N GLU A 122 16.57 12.74 -10.90
CA GLU A 122 15.16 12.77 -10.45
C GLU A 122 14.78 11.43 -9.78
N ARG A 123 15.34 10.30 -10.24
CA ARG A 123 15.18 9.00 -9.55
C ARG A 123 15.77 8.99 -8.14
N PHE A 124 16.77 9.83 -7.88
CA PHE A 124 17.41 9.97 -6.57
C PHE A 124 16.85 11.14 -5.74
N SER A 125 15.73 11.76 -6.17
CA SER A 125 15.05 12.81 -5.41
C SER A 125 15.87 14.10 -5.22
N ILE A 126 16.78 14.42 -6.16
CA ILE A 126 17.63 15.61 -6.08
C ILE A 126 16.86 16.89 -6.51
N ASP A 127 15.75 16.74 -7.23
CA ASP A 127 14.88 17.80 -7.73
C ASP A 127 13.79 18.26 -6.72
N GLY A 128 13.49 17.44 -5.71
CA GLY A 128 12.75 17.84 -4.50
C GLY A 128 11.22 17.83 -4.59
N SER A 129 10.60 17.54 -5.75
CA SER A 129 9.13 17.59 -5.92
C SER A 129 8.44 16.23 -6.06
N THR A 130 9.11 15.24 -6.66
CA THR A 130 8.55 13.93 -6.99
C THR A 130 9.58 12.85 -6.74
N ILE A 131 9.19 11.75 -6.10
CA ILE A 131 10.12 10.71 -5.66
C ILE A 131 9.56 9.32 -5.93
N GLY A 132 10.44 8.35 -6.18
CA GLY A 132 10.07 6.94 -6.38
C GLY A 132 9.59 6.60 -7.80
N ARG A 133 9.11 5.37 -7.98
CA ARG A 133 8.70 4.78 -9.26
C ARG A 133 7.35 5.26 -9.78
N GLY A 134 6.58 5.97 -8.95
CA GLY A 134 5.31 6.59 -9.32
C GLY A 134 5.38 8.11 -9.47
N GLN A 135 6.59 8.69 -9.39
CA GLN A 135 6.83 10.14 -9.42
C GLN A 135 5.84 10.92 -8.54
N LEU A 136 5.54 10.39 -7.36
CA LEU A 136 4.58 11.01 -6.45
C LEU A 136 5.31 11.93 -5.47
N GLY A 137 4.64 13.00 -5.08
CA GLY A 137 5.09 13.89 -4.02
C GLY A 137 4.39 13.59 -2.69
N GLN A 138 4.88 14.24 -1.62
CA GLN A 138 4.20 14.23 -0.31
C GLN A 138 2.69 14.56 -0.41
N PRO A 139 2.22 15.52 -1.23
CA PRO A 139 0.77 15.79 -1.34
C PRO A 139 -0.04 14.58 -1.82
N ALA A 140 0.44 13.84 -2.82
CA ALA A 140 -0.22 12.63 -3.31
C ALA A 140 -0.25 11.53 -2.25
N TYR A 141 0.84 11.39 -1.50
CA TYR A 141 0.90 10.48 -0.36
C TYR A 141 -0.13 10.85 0.71
N MET A 142 -0.24 12.15 1.06
CA MET A 142 -1.21 12.64 2.04
C MET A 142 -2.66 12.42 1.58
N ASP A 143 -2.96 12.59 0.29
CA ASP A 143 -4.27 12.25 -0.28
C ASP A 143 -4.62 10.77 -0.05
N VAL A 144 -3.64 9.87 -0.20
CA VAL A 144 -3.82 8.43 0.02
C VAL A 144 -4.02 8.10 1.49
N ILE A 145 -3.18 8.64 2.39
CA ILE A 145 -3.23 8.30 3.83
C ILE A 145 -4.22 9.15 4.64
N ASN A 146 -5.00 9.99 3.98
CA ASN A 146 -6.14 10.68 4.59
C ASN A 146 -7.20 9.66 5.02
N PRO A 147 -7.86 9.81 6.19
CA PRO A 147 -9.02 9.00 6.57
C PRO A 147 -10.13 8.91 5.52
N SER A 148 -10.37 9.99 4.77
CA SER A 148 -11.33 10.00 3.65
C SER A 148 -10.75 9.41 2.36
N GLY A 149 -9.45 9.13 2.31
CA GLY A 149 -8.71 8.46 1.24
C GLY A 149 -8.71 6.94 1.42
N PHE A 150 -7.52 6.34 1.49
CA PHE A 150 -7.30 4.88 1.59
C PHE A 150 -6.49 4.49 2.83
N LYS A 151 -6.50 5.33 3.89
CA LYS A 151 -5.72 5.09 5.11
C LYS A 151 -5.92 3.68 5.70
N ASN A 152 -7.16 3.28 5.92
CA ASN A 152 -7.47 1.98 6.54
C ASN A 152 -7.05 0.82 5.64
N ASP A 153 -7.24 0.96 4.33
CA ASP A 153 -6.80 -0.05 3.36
C ASP A 153 -5.27 -0.17 3.33
N PHE A 154 -4.55 0.95 3.50
CA PHE A 154 -3.10 0.95 3.61
C PHE A 154 -2.62 0.28 4.90
N GLU A 155 -3.31 0.47 6.03
CA GLU A 155 -3.01 -0.25 7.28
C GLU A 155 -3.19 -1.77 7.11
N ILE A 156 -4.29 -2.20 6.48
CA ILE A 156 -4.53 -3.61 6.14
C ILE A 156 -3.40 -4.14 5.24
N TYR A 157 -3.01 -3.36 4.23
CA TYR A 157 -1.95 -3.72 3.30
C TYR A 157 -0.60 -3.89 3.99
N ILE A 158 -0.19 -2.94 4.85
CA ILE A 158 1.04 -3.01 5.65
C ILE A 158 1.05 -4.28 6.49
N ASN A 159 -0.06 -4.62 7.16
CA ASN A 159 -0.16 -5.83 7.96
C ASN A 159 0.00 -7.10 7.12
N ARG A 160 -0.62 -7.14 5.93
CA ARG A 160 -0.52 -8.27 5.00
C ARG A 160 0.89 -8.44 4.44
N VAL A 161 1.63 -7.35 4.22
CA VAL A 161 2.99 -7.38 3.68
C VAL A 161 4.03 -7.72 4.76
N PHE A 162 4.00 -7.03 5.90
CA PHE A 162 5.13 -7.08 6.84
C PHE A 162 4.97 -8.02 8.02
N ILE A 163 3.77 -8.40 8.44
CA ILE A 163 3.63 -9.41 9.50
C ILE A 163 4.28 -10.74 9.08
N PRO A 164 4.06 -11.27 7.86
CA PRO A 164 4.75 -12.50 7.42
C PRO A 164 6.28 -12.38 7.39
N GLU A 165 6.80 -11.18 7.07
CA GLU A 165 8.24 -10.89 7.02
C GLU A 165 8.85 -10.75 8.41
N LEU A 166 8.12 -10.13 9.33
CA LEU A 166 8.48 -10.03 10.74
C LEU A 166 8.63 -11.41 11.37
N LEU A 167 7.65 -12.29 11.13
CA LEU A 167 7.67 -13.65 11.63
C LEU A 167 8.74 -14.53 10.96
N LYS A 168 9.31 -14.11 9.83
CA LYS A 168 10.39 -14.82 9.12
C LYS A 168 11.78 -14.42 9.62
N SER A 169 12.01 -13.12 9.79
CA SER A 169 13.39 -12.61 9.76
C SER A 169 14.12 -12.68 11.09
N GLU A 170 13.47 -13.02 12.21
CA GLU A 170 14.03 -12.97 13.58
C GLU A 170 14.66 -11.58 13.93
N PHE A 171 14.66 -10.62 13.00
CA PHE A 171 15.31 -9.31 13.06
C PHE A 171 14.34 -8.21 12.62
N THR A 172 14.62 -6.99 13.03
CA THR A 172 13.63 -5.95 13.32
C THR A 172 13.33 -4.98 12.18
N THR A 173 13.75 -5.26 10.94
CA THR A 173 13.77 -4.27 9.84
C THR A 173 12.41 -3.67 9.50
N HIS A 174 11.32 -4.30 9.93
CA HIS A 174 9.95 -3.84 9.68
C HIS A 174 9.27 -3.27 10.93
N GLN A 175 9.93 -3.25 12.09
CA GLN A 175 9.31 -2.94 13.37
C GLN A 175 8.82 -1.52 13.54
N HIS A 176 9.42 -0.60 12.80
CA HIS A 176 8.99 0.79 12.79
C HIS A 176 7.60 0.99 12.16
N TYR A 177 7.01 -0.04 11.54
CA TYR A 177 5.62 -0.04 11.05
C TYR A 177 4.59 -0.50 12.09
N TRP A 178 5.00 -0.84 13.32
CA TRP A 178 4.08 -1.14 14.41
C TRP A 178 4.38 -0.28 15.63
N ASP A 179 3.32 0.16 16.28
CA ASP A 179 3.39 0.66 17.65
C ASP A 179 3.14 -0.53 18.58
N PHE A 180 4.16 -1.03 19.27
CA PHE A 180 4.03 -2.16 20.20
C PHE A 180 3.37 -1.77 21.53
N ILE A 181 3.13 -0.48 21.80
CA ILE A 181 2.33 -0.04 22.95
C ILE A 181 0.85 -0.27 22.66
N THR A 182 0.40 0.11 21.47
CA THR A 182 -1.01 -0.01 21.06
C THR A 182 -1.29 -1.24 20.19
N TYR A 183 -0.24 -1.96 19.76
CA TYR A 183 -0.24 -3.06 18.80
C TYR A 183 -0.93 -2.74 17.46
N LYS A 184 -0.85 -1.47 17.05
CA LYS A 184 -1.44 -0.97 15.81
C LYS A 184 -0.39 -0.67 14.75
N THR A 185 -0.82 -0.75 13.51
CA THR A 185 -0.02 -0.32 12.36
C THR A 185 0.30 1.17 12.47
N LYS A 186 1.57 1.52 12.26
CA LYS A 186 2.06 2.89 12.21
C LYS A 186 2.30 3.30 10.75
N ILE A 187 1.43 4.15 10.23
CA ILE A 187 1.65 4.84 8.96
C ILE A 187 2.75 5.89 9.16
N GLN A 188 3.77 5.87 8.30
CA GLN A 188 4.85 6.85 8.35
C GLN A 188 4.33 8.23 7.91
N PRO A 189 4.68 9.33 8.59
CA PRO A 189 4.15 10.64 8.23
C PRO A 189 4.71 11.20 6.92
N SER A 190 5.86 10.68 6.46
CA SER A 190 6.55 11.15 5.25
C SER A 190 6.65 10.05 4.19
N TYR A 191 6.38 10.43 2.94
CA TYR A 191 6.54 9.54 1.80
C TYR A 191 8.00 9.06 1.63
N ASN A 192 8.99 9.84 2.11
CA ASN A 192 10.40 9.47 2.13
C ASN A 192 10.71 8.17 2.89
N ASN A 193 9.85 7.81 3.83
CA ASN A 193 9.97 6.58 4.62
C ASN A 193 9.20 5.40 4.01
N VAL A 194 8.51 5.63 2.89
CA VAL A 194 7.62 4.66 2.25
C VAL A 194 8.10 4.28 0.86
N TYR A 195 8.49 5.23 0.00
CA TYR A 195 8.85 4.95 -1.40
C TYR A 195 10.07 4.00 -1.52
N LYS A 196 10.95 4.00 -0.51
CA LYS A 196 12.10 3.08 -0.41
C LYS A 196 11.68 1.61 -0.29
N ASN A 197 10.42 1.35 0.05
CA ASN A 197 9.83 0.03 0.03
C ASN A 197 8.87 -0.10 -1.16
N PHE A 198 9.33 -0.76 -2.21
CA PHE A 198 8.56 -0.94 -3.44
C PHE A 198 7.18 -1.60 -3.23
N LYS A 199 7.04 -2.47 -2.23
CA LYS A 199 5.74 -3.09 -1.92
C LYS A 199 4.75 -2.06 -1.41
N LEU A 200 5.16 -1.16 -0.51
CA LEU A 200 4.28 -0.09 -0.02
C LEU A 200 3.99 0.93 -1.11
N GLU A 201 5.00 1.26 -1.92
CA GLU A 201 4.85 2.18 -3.04
C GLU A 201 3.80 1.70 -4.05
N ASP A 202 3.74 0.38 -4.32
CA ASP A 202 2.71 -0.21 -5.17
C ASP A 202 1.29 0.14 -4.69
N PHE A 203 1.06 0.13 -3.37
CA PHE A 203 -0.21 0.57 -2.82
C PHE A 203 -0.45 2.07 -3.02
N ILE A 204 0.54 2.91 -2.72
CA ILE A 204 0.40 4.38 -2.84
C ILE A 204 0.09 4.79 -4.28
N VAL A 205 0.81 4.25 -5.25
CA VAL A 205 0.60 4.55 -6.67
C VAL A 205 -0.78 4.10 -7.12
N THR A 206 -1.17 2.88 -6.78
CA THR A 206 -2.49 2.34 -7.13
C THR A 206 -3.62 3.15 -6.50
N ALA A 207 -3.50 3.49 -5.21
CA ALA A 207 -4.50 4.24 -4.47
C ALA A 207 -4.64 5.68 -4.98
N TYR A 208 -3.51 6.34 -5.25
CA TYR A 208 -3.54 7.70 -5.79
C TYR A 208 -4.14 7.74 -7.21
N LEU A 209 -3.82 6.77 -8.05
CA LEU A 209 -4.48 6.63 -9.35
C LEU A 209 -5.99 6.41 -9.21
N ALA A 210 -6.42 5.61 -8.24
CA ALA A 210 -7.85 5.43 -7.95
C ALA A 210 -8.53 6.75 -7.53
N ILE A 211 -7.87 7.59 -6.73
CA ILE A 211 -8.34 8.95 -6.40
C ILE A 211 -8.48 9.79 -7.68
N ARG A 212 -7.51 9.70 -8.60
CA ARG A 212 -7.53 10.46 -9.86
C ARG A 212 -8.59 9.95 -10.83
N ILE A 213 -8.86 8.64 -10.86
CA ILE A 213 -9.99 8.06 -11.59
C ILE A 213 -11.30 8.67 -11.08
N ARG A 214 -11.53 8.67 -9.76
CA ARG A 214 -12.73 9.29 -9.16
C ARG A 214 -12.87 10.77 -9.51
N ALA A 215 -11.78 11.53 -9.43
CA ALA A 215 -11.77 12.95 -9.79
C ALA A 215 -12.08 13.20 -11.28
N ALA A 216 -11.86 12.20 -12.13
CA ALA A 216 -12.18 12.24 -13.55
C ALA A 216 -13.56 11.64 -13.88
N GLU A 217 -14.35 11.17 -12.91
CA GLU A 217 -15.69 10.63 -13.20
C GLU A 217 -16.66 11.76 -13.56
N LYS A 218 -17.42 11.58 -14.64
CA LYS A 218 -18.57 12.41 -15.04
C LYS A 218 -19.63 11.52 -15.66
N ALA A 219 -20.92 11.84 -15.46
CA ALA A 219 -22.04 10.98 -15.87
C ALA A 219 -22.05 10.60 -17.36
N SER A 220 -21.64 11.52 -18.24
CA SER A 220 -21.63 11.30 -19.70
C SER A 220 -20.27 10.89 -20.26
N ARG A 221 -19.27 10.65 -19.40
CA ARG A 221 -17.91 10.33 -19.83
C ARG A 221 -17.71 8.83 -19.99
N SER A 222 -17.14 8.42 -21.11
CA SER A 222 -16.78 7.02 -21.34
C SER A 222 -15.72 6.55 -20.33
N THR A 223 -15.66 5.24 -20.04
CA THR A 223 -14.61 4.69 -19.16
C THR A 223 -13.20 5.00 -19.67
N MET A 224 -12.99 4.99 -20.98
CA MET A 224 -11.69 5.25 -21.56
C MET A 224 -11.30 6.74 -21.44
N ASP A 225 -12.24 7.67 -21.67
CA ASP A 225 -11.98 9.10 -21.47
C ASP A 225 -11.74 9.44 -19.99
N THR A 226 -12.54 8.86 -19.08
CA THR A 226 -12.32 8.97 -17.64
C THR A 226 -10.90 8.55 -17.28
N PHE A 227 -10.43 7.46 -17.87
CA PHE A 227 -9.12 6.92 -17.57
C PHE A 227 -7.97 7.73 -18.16
N ARG A 228 -8.06 8.18 -19.41
CA ARG A 228 -7.04 9.07 -20.01
C ARG A 228 -6.92 10.38 -19.23
N ILE A 229 -8.06 10.96 -18.86
CA ILE A 229 -8.08 12.16 -18.02
C ILE A 229 -7.50 11.84 -16.64
N ALA A 230 -7.83 10.71 -16.02
CA ALA A 230 -7.26 10.31 -14.74
C ALA A 230 -5.74 10.17 -14.78
N VAL A 231 -5.19 9.55 -15.83
CA VAL A 231 -3.74 9.42 -16.04
C VAL A 231 -3.10 10.80 -16.27
N ALA A 232 -3.74 11.69 -17.02
CA ALA A 232 -3.29 13.07 -17.16
C ALA A 232 -3.27 13.82 -15.82
N LEU A 233 -4.33 13.69 -15.01
CA LEU A 233 -4.41 14.29 -13.67
C LEU A 233 -3.37 13.69 -12.72
N TYR A 234 -3.12 12.38 -12.81
CA TYR A 234 -2.07 11.69 -12.06
C TYR A 234 -0.70 12.29 -12.38
N HIS A 235 -0.44 12.55 -13.67
CA HIS A 235 0.79 13.18 -14.16
C HIS A 235 0.83 14.71 -13.96
N GLY A 236 -0.03 15.27 -13.09
CA GLY A 236 -0.02 16.70 -12.76
C GLY A 236 -0.65 17.63 -13.81
N MET A 237 -1.30 17.10 -14.86
CA MET A 237 -1.81 17.91 -15.97
C MET A 237 -3.15 18.62 -15.68
N ARG A 238 -3.56 18.75 -14.42
CA ARG A 238 -4.91 19.26 -14.07
C ARG A 238 -5.21 20.64 -14.66
N GLY A 239 -4.31 21.61 -14.49
CA GLY A 239 -4.51 22.96 -15.00
C GLY A 239 -4.61 22.98 -16.53
N MET A 240 -3.72 22.24 -17.21
CA MET A 240 -3.67 22.14 -18.67
C MET A 240 -4.94 21.50 -19.23
N VAL A 241 -5.37 20.36 -18.69
CA VAL A 241 -6.58 19.67 -19.13
C VAL A 241 -7.81 20.56 -18.93
N VAL A 242 -7.98 21.16 -17.74
CA VAL A 242 -9.15 22.01 -17.46
C VAL A 242 -9.18 23.25 -18.35
N SER A 243 -8.04 23.90 -18.57
CA SER A 243 -7.96 25.06 -19.48
C SER A 243 -8.30 24.65 -20.91
N THR A 244 -7.74 23.55 -21.38
CA THR A 244 -7.94 23.05 -22.74
C THR A 244 -9.40 22.64 -22.98
N GLN A 245 -10.03 21.98 -22.02
CA GLN A 245 -11.46 21.63 -22.08
C GLN A 245 -12.35 22.85 -22.28
N LYS A 246 -12.01 23.99 -21.66
CA LYS A 246 -12.72 25.25 -21.87
C LYS A 246 -12.50 25.81 -23.28
N THR A 247 -11.27 25.70 -23.80
CA THR A 247 -10.92 26.18 -25.14
C THR A 247 -11.65 25.41 -26.24
N VAL A 248 -11.70 24.08 -26.14
CA VAL A 248 -12.32 23.23 -27.19
C VAL A 248 -13.82 23.03 -27.01
N GLY A 249 -14.40 23.47 -25.90
CA GLY A 249 -15.82 23.32 -25.61
C GLY A 249 -16.27 21.87 -25.36
N ASP A 250 -15.33 20.97 -25.05
CA ASP A 250 -15.59 19.55 -24.80
C ASP A 250 -15.00 19.13 -23.45
N ASP A 251 -15.82 19.26 -22.41
CA ASP A 251 -15.43 18.97 -21.04
C ASP A 251 -15.57 17.48 -20.67
N ILE A 252 -16.00 16.64 -21.61
CA ILE A 252 -16.23 15.21 -21.41
C ILE A 252 -15.14 14.38 -22.07
N ASN A 253 -14.76 14.67 -23.30
CA ASN A 253 -13.93 13.78 -24.12
C ASN A 253 -12.44 14.11 -24.06
N TRP A 254 -11.58 13.08 -24.21
CA TRP A 254 -10.14 13.27 -24.29
C TRP A 254 -9.67 13.69 -25.68
N SER A 255 -10.27 13.17 -26.76
CA SER A 255 -9.74 13.35 -28.13
C SER A 255 -9.57 14.82 -28.56
N PRO A 256 -10.56 15.72 -28.37
CA PRO A 256 -10.38 17.15 -28.70
C PRO A 256 -9.34 17.83 -27.80
N VAL A 257 -9.28 17.44 -26.53
CA VAL A 257 -8.29 17.92 -25.57
C VAL A 257 -6.89 17.50 -25.98
N GLU A 258 -6.71 16.27 -26.44
CA GLU A 258 -5.45 15.73 -26.93
C GLU A 258 -4.91 16.53 -28.12
N ALA A 259 -5.76 16.76 -29.12
CA ALA A 259 -5.40 17.50 -30.32
C ALA A 259 -4.96 18.92 -29.98
N GLU A 260 -5.68 19.59 -29.08
CA GLU A 260 -5.36 20.95 -28.65
C GLU A 260 -4.11 21.02 -27.77
N LEU A 261 -3.90 20.07 -26.86
CA LEU A 261 -2.66 19.97 -26.07
C LEU A 261 -1.43 19.79 -26.97
N LYS A 262 -1.53 18.93 -27.99
CA LYS A 262 -0.47 18.78 -29.01
C LYS A 262 -0.24 20.07 -29.79
N ARG A 263 -1.30 20.78 -30.19
CA ARG A 263 -1.19 22.09 -30.87
C ARG A 263 -0.50 23.15 -30.00
N GLN A 264 -0.71 23.09 -28.68
CA GLN A 264 -0.06 23.97 -27.70
C GLN A 264 1.38 23.56 -27.34
N GLY A 265 1.91 22.48 -27.93
CA GLY A 265 3.28 22.01 -27.72
C GLY A 265 3.46 21.02 -26.57
N TYR A 266 2.38 20.51 -25.96
CA TYR A 266 2.44 19.54 -24.84
C TYR A 266 2.49 18.08 -25.30
N THR A 267 3.20 17.79 -26.40
CA THR A 267 3.25 16.45 -27.01
C THR A 267 3.77 15.39 -26.04
N ASP A 268 4.83 15.66 -25.29
CA ASP A 268 5.43 14.69 -24.36
C ASP A 268 4.45 14.23 -23.27
N ALA A 269 3.63 15.16 -22.75
CA ALA A 269 2.64 14.88 -21.73
C ALA A 269 1.47 14.05 -22.30
N VAL A 270 1.07 14.30 -23.55
CA VAL A 270 0.09 13.49 -24.26
C VAL A 270 0.62 12.09 -24.54
N ASP A 271 1.88 11.98 -24.96
CA ASP A 271 2.52 10.70 -25.24
C ASP A 271 2.65 9.84 -23.99
N TYR A 272 2.89 10.46 -22.82
CA TYR A 272 2.81 9.78 -21.53
C TYR A 272 1.43 9.13 -21.32
N VAL A 273 0.34 9.88 -21.48
CA VAL A 273 -1.03 9.36 -21.31
C VAL A 273 -1.29 8.20 -22.28
N ASN A 274 -0.96 8.37 -23.54
CA ASN A 274 -1.17 7.36 -24.58
C ASN A 274 -0.35 6.08 -24.34
N GLU A 275 0.87 6.21 -23.83
CA GLU A 275 1.72 5.07 -23.49
C GLU A 275 1.16 4.26 -22.32
N VAL A 276 0.71 4.95 -21.27
CA VAL A 276 0.17 4.33 -20.05
C VAL A 276 -1.13 3.59 -20.34
N VAL A 277 -2.01 4.21 -21.13
CA VAL A 277 -3.38 3.72 -21.40
C VAL A 277 -3.45 2.66 -22.52
N LYS A 278 -2.34 2.38 -23.21
CA LYS A 278 -2.24 1.57 -24.44
C LYS A 278 -3.02 0.25 -24.50
#